data_AF-A0AAW4BMU1-F1
#
_entry.id   AF-A0AAW4BMU1-F1
#
_cell.length_a   1.000
_cell.length_b   1.000
_cell.length_c   1.000
_cell.angle_alpha   90.00
_cell.angle_beta   90.00
_cell.angle_gamma   90.00
#
_symmetry.space_group_name_H-M   'P 1'
#
loop_
_entity.id
_entity.type
_entity.pdbx_description
1 polymer ?
#
loop_
_entity_poly.entity_id
_entity_poly.type
_entity_poly.pdbx_seq_one_letter_code
_entity_poly.pdbx_strand_id
1 'polypeptide(L)'
;ATSKSKAVQGATNSAHCILSCYTDLPLKGILLPLTYSEKNSDGNITVSFKYRNGIGDFFKVPASDLAVIKDIEQYANENADTQPKKYERLLLAKRNHNVPKDWEGISPISSQLMTTWSVETN
;
A
#
# COMPACT_ATOMS: atom_id res chain seq x y z
N ALA A 1 11.38 5.25 -22.23
CA ALA A 1 10.40 6.02 -21.43
C ALA A 1 9.28 5.08 -20.99
N THR A 2 9.26 4.67 -19.72
CA THR A 2 8.12 3.95 -19.13
C THR A 2 6.95 4.92 -19.01
N SER A 3 5.79 4.56 -19.56
CA SER A 3 4.59 5.39 -19.45
C SER A 3 4.20 5.54 -17.97
N LYS A 4 3.75 6.73 -17.55
CA LYS A 4 3.38 7.02 -16.14
C LYS A 4 2.48 5.95 -15.51
N SER A 5 1.57 5.35 -16.28
CA SER A 5 0.70 4.27 -15.80
C SER A 5 1.44 2.99 -15.38
N LYS A 6 2.51 2.61 -16.10
CA LYS A 6 3.31 1.41 -15.78
C LYS A 6 4.16 1.64 -14.53
N ALA A 7 4.71 2.84 -14.36
CA ALA A 7 5.45 3.22 -13.16
C ALA A 7 4.56 3.17 -11.90
N VAL A 8 3.32 3.67 -11.98
CA VAL A 8 2.33 3.60 -10.90
C VAL A 8 1.99 2.16 -10.52
N GLN A 9 1.86 1.27 -11.52
CA GLN A 9 1.60 -0.15 -11.28
C GLN A 9 2.80 -0.85 -10.62
N GLY A 10 4.02 -0.48 -10.99
CA GLY A 10 5.24 -0.96 -10.31
C GLY A 10 5.28 -0.56 -8.84
N ALA A 11 5.04 0.72 -8.52
CA ALA A 11 5.05 1.22 -7.15
C ALA A 11 3.99 0.53 -6.25
N THR A 12 2.77 0.35 -6.76
CA THR A 12 1.70 -0.33 -6.01
C THR A 12 2.04 -1.79 -5.70
N ASN A 13 2.63 -2.50 -6.66
CA ASN A 13 3.04 -3.88 -6.47
C ASN A 13 4.23 -4.02 -5.51
N SER A 14 5.22 -3.12 -5.60
CA SER A 14 6.33 -3.06 -4.66
C SER A 14 5.84 -2.80 -3.24
N ALA A 15 4.90 -1.86 -3.06
CA ALA A 15 4.28 -1.60 -1.77
C ALA A 15 3.59 -2.84 -1.19
N HIS A 16 2.86 -3.60 -2.02
CA HIS A 16 2.28 -4.88 -1.60
C HIS A 16 3.35 -5.88 -1.15
N CYS A 17 4.45 -6.04 -1.90
CA CYS A 17 5.55 -6.94 -1.53
C CYS A 17 6.16 -6.56 -0.19
N ILE A 18 6.48 -5.28 -0.01
CA ILE A 18 7.08 -4.76 1.22
C ILE A 18 6.16 -5.03 2.41
N LEU A 19 4.87 -4.69 2.30
CA LEU A 19 3.91 -4.88 3.38
C LEU A 19 3.71 -6.36 3.72
N SER A 20 3.72 -7.26 2.73
CA SER A 20 3.61 -8.71 2.96
C SER A 20 4.80 -9.30 3.74
N CYS A 21 5.93 -8.60 3.81
CA CYS A 21 7.05 -9.01 4.67
C CYS A 21 6.78 -8.78 6.17
N TYR A 22 5.81 -7.92 6.52
CA TYR A 22 5.52 -7.56 7.91
C TYR A 22 4.21 -8.14 8.44
N THR A 23 3.36 -8.67 7.57
CA THR A 23 2.05 -9.19 7.97
C THR A 23 1.46 -10.18 6.98
N ASP A 24 0.80 -11.21 7.51
CA ASP A 24 -0.05 -12.13 6.75
C ASP A 24 -1.50 -11.64 6.63
N LEU A 25 -1.81 -10.49 7.21
CA LEU A 25 -3.14 -9.90 7.15
C LEU A 25 -3.51 -9.54 5.70
N PRO A 26 -4.79 -9.66 5.31
CA PRO A 26 -5.23 -9.23 4.00
C PRO A 26 -4.91 -7.76 3.78
N LEU A 27 -4.04 -7.43 2.83
CA LEU A 27 -3.74 -6.03 2.51
C LEU A 27 -4.86 -5.35 1.71
N LYS A 28 -5.85 -6.12 1.25
CA LYS A 28 -6.98 -5.68 0.43
C LYS A 28 -7.94 -4.86 1.28
N GLY A 29 -8.34 -3.69 0.77
CA GLY A 29 -9.42 -2.91 1.37
C GLY A 29 -9.05 -2.20 2.67
N ILE A 30 -7.75 -2.11 2.99
CA ILE A 30 -7.24 -1.30 4.09
C ILE A 30 -7.54 0.18 3.79
N LEU A 31 -8.16 0.86 4.75
CA LEU A 31 -8.54 2.26 4.70
C LEU A 31 -7.42 3.17 5.24
N LEU A 32 -7.30 4.35 4.64
CA LEU A 32 -6.48 5.45 5.15
C LEU A 32 -7.30 6.38 6.07
N PRO A 33 -6.66 7.10 7.01
CA PRO A 33 -5.22 7.05 7.31
C PRO A 33 -4.85 5.85 8.19
N LEU A 34 -3.57 5.47 8.14
CA LEU A 34 -2.97 4.54 9.09
C LEU A 34 -2.74 5.26 10.43
N THR A 35 -2.70 4.49 11.52
CA THR A 35 -2.38 5.01 12.86
C THR A 35 -1.09 4.36 13.36
N TYR A 36 -0.19 5.16 13.92
CA TYR A 36 1.12 4.71 14.37
C TYR A 36 1.24 4.88 15.88
N SER A 37 1.70 3.84 16.57
CA SER A 37 2.09 3.94 17.98
C SER A 37 3.46 4.58 18.16
N GLU A 38 3.81 4.89 19.41
CA GLU A 38 5.21 5.09 19.78
C GLU A 38 6.01 3.79 19.65
N LYS A 39 7.34 3.93 19.64
CA LYS A 39 8.28 2.80 19.63
C LYS A 39 8.18 2.05 20.96
N ASN A 40 7.95 0.74 20.90
CA ASN A 40 7.88 -0.12 22.08
C ASN A 40 9.28 -0.52 22.58
N SER A 41 9.33 -1.26 23.70
CA SER A 41 10.57 -1.77 24.29
C SER A 41 11.39 -2.66 23.34
N ASP A 42 10.72 -3.37 22.44
CA ASP A 42 11.33 -4.27 21.47
C ASP A 42 11.86 -3.52 20.24
N GLY A 43 11.66 -2.20 20.20
CA GLY A 43 12.07 -1.32 19.13
C GLY A 43 11.15 -1.30 17.91
N ASN A 44 9.94 -1.85 18.05
CA ASN A 44 8.92 -1.90 17.01
C ASN A 44 7.87 -0.80 17.18
N ILE A 45 7.21 -0.47 16.08
CA ILE A 45 6.07 0.44 16.01
C ILE A 45 4.86 -0.35 15.53
N THR A 46 3.72 -0.12 16.17
CA THR A 46 2.46 -0.72 15.77
C THR A 46 1.79 0.17 14.74
N VAL A 47 1.48 -0.40 13.58
CA VAL A 47 0.73 0.24 12.49
C VAL A 47 -0.68 -0.35 12.50
N SER A 48 -1.66 0.48 12.81
CA SER A 48 -3.07 0.08 12.92
C SER A 48 -3.89 0.67 11.77
N PHE A 49 -4.92 -0.07 11.35
CA PHE A 49 -5.78 0.32 10.24
C PHE A 49 -7.18 -0.27 10.38
N LYS A 50 -8.08 0.10 9.47
CA LYS A 50 -9.43 -0.46 9.37
C LYS A 50 -9.73 -0.97 7.96
N TYR A 51 -10.59 -1.96 7.86
CA TYR A 51 -11.20 -2.43 6.62
C TYR A 51 -12.54 -1.75 6.38
N ARG A 52 -13.07 -1.85 5.15
CA ARG A 52 -14.41 -1.36 4.77
C ARG A 52 -15.56 -1.90 5.62
N ASN A 53 -15.41 -3.11 6.15
CA ASN A 53 -16.40 -3.73 7.03
C ASN A 53 -16.35 -3.19 8.47
N GLY A 54 -15.50 -2.20 8.76
CA GLY A 54 -15.33 -1.59 10.07
C GLY A 54 -14.39 -2.34 11.02
N ILE A 55 -13.91 -3.53 10.64
CA ILE A 55 -12.95 -4.30 11.44
C ILE A 55 -11.60 -3.57 11.42
N GLY A 56 -11.02 -3.38 12.60
CA GLY A 56 -9.70 -2.82 12.77
C GLY A 56 -8.68 -3.91 13.06
N ASP A 57 -7.49 -3.78 12.47
CA ASP A 57 -6.37 -4.69 12.66
C ASP A 57 -5.06 -3.92 12.71
N PHE A 58 -3.97 -4.60 13.06
CA PHE A 58 -2.64 -3.99 13.14
C PHE A 58 -1.53 -4.98 12.82
N PHE A 59 -0.37 -4.44 12.48
CA PHE A 59 0.89 -5.18 12.38
C PHE A 59 2.03 -4.37 13.01
N LYS A 60 3.17 -5.02 13.21
CA LYS A 60 4.35 -4.40 13.82
C LYS A 60 5.46 -4.28 12.79
N VAL A 61 6.17 -3.15 12.83
CA VAL A 61 7.35 -2.91 12.00
C VAL A 61 8.52 -2.43 12.87
N PRO A 62 9.77 -2.78 12.55
CA PRO A 62 10.92 -2.15 13.19
C PRO A 62 10.90 -0.63 12.99
N ALA A 63 11.34 0.12 14.00
CA ALA A 63 11.38 1.59 13.89
C ALA A 63 12.27 2.09 12.74
N SER A 64 13.29 1.31 12.33
CA SER A 64 14.14 1.59 11.17
C SER A 64 13.37 1.62 9.86
N ASP A 65 12.29 0.83 9.76
CA ASP A 65 11.57 0.59 8.51
C ASP A 65 10.30 1.45 8.41
N LEU A 66 9.98 2.21 9.47
CA LEU A 66 8.81 3.08 9.52
C LEU A 66 8.77 4.07 8.35
N ALA A 67 9.93 4.58 7.92
CA ALA A 67 10.03 5.52 6.82
C ALA A 67 9.39 4.94 5.54
N VAL A 68 9.70 3.68 5.22
CA VAL A 68 9.15 3.01 4.04
C VAL A 68 7.63 2.85 4.14
N ILE A 69 7.10 2.54 5.32
CA ILE A 69 5.65 2.43 5.53
C ILE A 69 4.97 3.78 5.34
N LYS A 70 5.56 4.86 5.85
CA LYS A 70 5.06 6.23 5.66
C LYS A 70 5.13 6.68 4.21
N ASP A 71 6.18 6.32 3.48
CA ASP A 71 6.29 6.62 2.05
C ASP A 71 5.20 5.91 1.25
N ILE A 72 4.87 4.65 1.60
CA ILE A 72 3.75 3.91 1.01
C ILE A 72 2.41 4.61 1.33
N GLU A 73 2.18 5.01 2.58
CA GLU A 73 0.98 5.74 2.96
C GLU A 73 0.87 7.10 2.22
N GLN A 74 1.97 7.84 2.12
CA GLN A 74 2.03 9.12 1.43
C GLN A 74 1.68 8.95 -0.04
N TYR A 75 2.30 7.97 -0.71
CA TYR A 75 1.98 7.59 -2.08
C TYR A 75 0.50 7.24 -2.25
N ALA A 76 -0.07 6.49 -1.31
CA ALA A 76 -1.49 6.13 -1.33
C ALA A 76 -2.40 7.34 -1.15
N ASN A 77 -2.04 8.29 -0.28
CA ASN A 77 -2.74 9.54 -0.08
C ASN A 77 -2.74 10.43 -1.34
N GLU A 78 -1.58 10.62 -1.97
CA GLU A 78 -1.46 11.38 -3.23
C GLU A 78 -2.32 10.76 -4.34
N ASN A 79 -2.34 9.42 -4.41
CA ASN A 79 -3.20 8.71 -5.33
C ASN A 79 -4.68 8.84 -4.99
N ALA A 80 -5.04 8.92 -3.71
CA ALA A 80 -6.42 9.10 -3.26
C ALA A 80 -6.93 10.53 -3.52
N ASP A 81 -6.07 11.53 -3.36
CA ASP A 81 -6.40 12.94 -3.58
C ASP A 81 -6.78 13.25 -5.04
N THR A 82 -6.26 12.47 -5.98
CA THR A 82 -6.60 12.59 -7.41
C THR A 82 -7.88 11.83 -7.80
N GLN A 83 -8.59 11.20 -6.84
CA GLN A 83 -9.84 10.44 -7.08
C GLN A 83 -11.08 11.29 -6.77
N PRO A 84 -12.23 11.00 -7.38
CA PRO A 84 -13.50 11.60 -6.96
C PRO A 84 -13.79 11.33 -5.49
N LYS A 85 -14.15 12.36 -4.72
CA LYS A 85 -14.38 12.31 -3.25
C LYS A 85 -15.45 11.31 -2.78
N LYS A 86 -16.24 10.74 -3.71
CA LYS A 86 -17.24 9.71 -3.40
C LYS A 86 -16.62 8.34 -3.10
N TYR A 87 -15.35 8.13 -3.44
CA TYR A 87 -14.67 6.87 -3.19
C TYR A 87 -13.86 6.92 -1.90
N GLU A 88 -13.78 5.78 -1.24
CA GLU A 88 -12.97 5.60 -0.04
C GLU A 88 -11.47 5.65 -0.39
N ARG A 89 -10.67 6.14 0.57
CA ARG A 89 -9.21 6.19 0.45
C ARG A 89 -8.64 4.84 0.89
N LEU A 90 -8.01 4.12 -0.04
CA LEU A 90 -7.44 2.80 0.22
C LEU A 90 -5.90 2.89 0.25
N LEU A 91 -5.27 2.12 1.13
CA LEU A 91 -3.81 2.01 1.20
C LEU A 91 -3.23 1.47 -0.11
N LEU A 92 -3.84 0.43 -0.67
CA LEU A 92 -3.44 -0.15 -1.94
C LEU A 92 -4.67 -0.22 -2.85
N ALA A 93 -4.73 0.70 -3.83
CA ALA A 93 -5.80 0.75 -4.82
C ALA A 93 -5.25 0.48 -6.22
N LYS A 94 -5.93 -0.36 -7.00
CA LYS A 94 -5.69 -0.42 -8.44
C LYS A 94 -6.54 0.63 -9.13
N ARG A 95 -5.92 1.46 -9.97
CA ARG A 95 -6.65 2.43 -10.79
C ARG A 95 -7.11 1.83 -12.10
N ASN A 96 -8.38 2.01 -12.39
CA ASN A 96 -8.91 1.94 -13.75
C ASN A 96 -9.79 3.19 -13.98
N HIS A 97 -9.37 4.10 -14.85
CA HIS A 97 -10.07 5.37 -15.13
C HIS A 97 -10.46 6.17 -13.86
N ASN A 98 -9.52 6.37 -12.93
CA ASN A 98 -9.72 7.08 -11.65
C ASN A 98 -10.73 6.46 -10.68
N VAL A 99 -11.25 5.27 -10.97
CA VAL A 99 -12.04 4.48 -10.03
C VAL A 99 -11.09 3.56 -9.28
N PRO A 100 -10.99 3.67 -7.94
CA PRO A 100 -10.25 2.71 -7.15
C PRO A 100 -10.98 1.37 -7.20
N LYS A 101 -10.26 0.32 -7.55
CA LYS A 101 -10.73 -1.06 -7.45
C LYS A 101 -9.79 -1.85 -6.55
N ASP A 102 -10.38 -2.78 -5.81
CA ASP A 102 -9.59 -3.83 -5.20
C ASP A 102 -9.06 -4.80 -6.27
N TRP A 103 -8.04 -5.59 -5.93
CA TRP A 103 -7.41 -6.55 -6.83
C TRP A 103 -8.18 -7.88 -6.97
N GLU A 104 -9.50 -7.88 -7.07
CA GLU A 104 -10.28 -9.12 -7.22
C GLU A 104 -9.87 -9.92 -8.47
N GLY A 105 -9.50 -11.19 -8.27
CA GLY A 105 -9.11 -12.12 -9.32
C GLY A 105 -7.71 -11.88 -9.91
N ILE A 106 -6.90 -10.99 -9.33
CA ILE A 106 -5.57 -10.64 -9.85
C ILE A 106 -4.55 -10.78 -8.73
N SER A 107 -3.51 -11.59 -8.95
CA SER A 107 -2.38 -11.64 -8.05
C SER A 107 -1.62 -10.30 -8.09
N PRO A 108 -1.37 -9.65 -6.94
CA PRO A 108 -0.59 -8.41 -6.88
C PRO A 108 0.85 -8.60 -7.33
N ILE A 109 1.35 -9.84 -7.32
CA ILE A 109 2.67 -10.23 -7.81
C ILE A 109 2.50 -11.33 -8.86
N SER A 110 3.02 -11.10 -10.06
CA SER A 110 3.14 -12.11 -11.11
C SER A 110 4.35 -11.80 -11.98
N SER A 111 4.88 -12.80 -12.66
CA SER A 111 6.02 -12.63 -13.59
C SER A 111 5.73 -11.57 -14.65
N GLN A 112 4.51 -11.54 -15.18
CA GLN A 112 4.08 -10.53 -16.14
C GLN A 112 4.06 -9.11 -15.54
N LEU A 113 3.63 -8.97 -14.29
CA LEU A 113 3.59 -7.67 -13.62
C LEU A 113 4.99 -7.18 -13.21
N MET A 114 5.91 -8.06 -12.86
CA MET A 114 7.30 -7.68 -12.54
C MET A 114 8.01 -7.01 -13.72
N THR A 115 7.66 -7.37 -14.96
CA THR A 115 8.24 -6.72 -16.15
C THR A 115 7.93 -5.22 -16.25
N THR A 116 6.94 -4.72 -15.50
CA THR A 116 6.58 -3.30 -15.49
C THR A 116 7.19 -2.52 -14.34
N TRP A 117 7.97 -3.17 -13.46
CA TRP A 117 8.59 -2.50 -12.32
C TRP A 117 9.81 -1.72 -12.80
N SER A 118 9.74 -0.39 -12.72
CA SER A 118 10.91 0.46 -12.96
C SER A 118 11.78 0.42 -11.71
N VAL A 119 12.83 -0.40 -11.72
CA VAL A 119 13.87 -0.41 -10.68
C VAL A 119 15.11 0.21 -11.29
N GLU A 120 15.61 1.30 -10.71
CA GLU A 120 16.90 1.86 -11.11
C GLU A 120 18.01 0.90 -10.65
N THR A 121 18.97 0.66 -11.54
CA THR A 121 20.19 -0.09 -11.19
C THR A 121 21.09 0.80 -10.34
N ASN A 122 21.56 0.28 -9.20
CA ASN A 122 22.59 0.92 -8.38
C ASN A 122 23.91 1.08 -9.14
#